data_AF-A0A498PTT2-F1
#
_entry.id   AF-A0A498PTT2-F1
#
_cell.length_a   1.000
_cell.length_b   1.000
_cell.length_c   1.000
_cell.angle_alpha   90.00
_cell.angle_beta   90.00
_cell.angle_gamma   90.00
#
_symmetry.space_group_name_H-M   'P 1'
#
loop_
_entity.id
_entity.type
_entity.pdbx_description
1 polymer ?
#
loop_
_entity_poly.entity_id
_entity_poly.type
_entity_poly.pdbx_seq_one_letter_code
_entity_poly.pdbx_strand_id
1 'polypeptide(L)'
;MSHHAYHVQAVVLGSIAGVTTLTGLALLIYRRRSRGPVFMATTVNDKLMYVFLVGAISAGLYATALGSGTFGESYNYRETVSVWFRSIWVLQPRGELMALAPLYYQLHVMIALALFAIWPFTRLVHAFSAPVAYLFRPYVVYRSRGVAARKELVGSHLQRRGR
;
A
#
# COMPACT_ATOMS: atom_id res chain seq x y z
N MET A 1 13.85 -5.11 -24.06
CA MET A 1 13.26 -6.43 -23.77
C MET A 1 12.20 -6.72 -24.82
N SER A 2 12.08 -7.95 -25.33
CA SER A 2 10.99 -8.32 -26.25
C SER A 2 9.64 -8.28 -25.53
N HIS A 3 8.55 -8.04 -26.27
CA HIS A 3 7.19 -7.98 -25.72
C HIS A 3 6.84 -9.23 -24.90
N HIS A 4 7.22 -10.40 -25.41
CA HIS A 4 7.06 -11.69 -24.76
C HIS A 4 7.81 -11.78 -23.43
N ALA A 5 9.09 -11.39 -23.39
CA ALA A 5 9.89 -11.46 -22.16
C ALA A 5 9.32 -10.58 -21.04
N TYR A 6 8.85 -9.37 -21.37
CA TYR A 6 8.19 -8.50 -20.41
C TYR A 6 6.88 -9.11 -19.89
N HIS A 7 6.05 -9.65 -20.80
CA HIS A 7 4.76 -10.22 -20.41
C HIS A 7 4.96 -11.42 -19.46
N VAL A 8 5.87 -12.33 -19.81
CA VAL A 8 6.18 -13.49 -18.97
C VAL A 8 6.72 -13.04 -17.62
N GLN A 9 7.63 -12.07 -17.60
CA GLN A 9 8.17 -11.53 -16.35
C GLN A 9 7.07 -10.92 -15.47
N ALA A 10 6.21 -10.08 -16.05
CA ALA A 10 5.13 -9.42 -15.33
C ALA A 10 4.15 -10.43 -14.73
N VAL A 11 3.76 -11.45 -15.50
CA VAL A 11 2.83 -12.50 -15.03
C VAL A 11 3.47 -13.37 -13.96
N VAL A 12 4.71 -13.85 -14.17
CA VAL A 12 5.37 -14.76 -13.23
C VAL A 12 5.68 -14.06 -11.91
N LEU A 13 6.40 -12.93 -11.96
CA LEU A 13 6.77 -12.21 -10.75
C LEU A 13 5.54 -11.64 -10.04
N GLY A 14 4.59 -11.09 -10.80
CA GLY A 14 3.35 -10.54 -10.27
C GLY A 14 2.49 -11.59 -9.58
N SER A 15 2.34 -12.78 -10.19
CA SER A 15 1.55 -13.88 -9.61
C SER A 15 2.19 -14.42 -8.34
N ILE A 16 3.51 -14.64 -8.34
CA ILE A 16 4.24 -15.10 -7.14
C ILE A 16 4.06 -14.08 -6.01
N ALA A 17 4.39 -12.80 -6.28
CA ALA A 17 4.27 -11.75 -5.28
C ALA A 17 2.83 -11.59 -4.76
N GLY A 18 1.84 -11.62 -5.65
CA GLY A 18 0.44 -11.48 -5.28
C GLY A 18 -0.07 -12.65 -4.44
N VAL A 19 0.23 -13.90 -4.82
CA VAL A 19 -0.15 -15.09 -4.06
C VAL A 19 0.50 -15.08 -2.68
N THR A 20 1.81 -14.85 -2.59
CA THR A 20 2.52 -14.78 -1.31
C THR A 20 1.95 -13.68 -0.41
N THR A 21 1.67 -12.50 -0.97
CA THR A 21 1.07 -11.38 -0.23
C THR A 21 -0.33 -11.73 0.28
N LEU A 22 -1.17 -12.34 -0.57
CA LEU A 22 -2.53 -12.74 -0.20
C LEU A 22 -2.52 -13.81 0.91
N THR A 23 -1.63 -14.80 0.81
CA THR A 23 -1.44 -15.81 1.86
C THR A 23 -1.00 -15.17 3.18
N GLY A 24 0.01 -14.29 3.16
CA GLY A 24 0.46 -13.58 4.36
C GLY A 24 -0.65 -12.74 4.99
N LEU A 25 -1.43 -12.04 4.17
CA LEU A 25 -2.58 -11.25 4.61
C LEU A 25 -3.67 -12.13 5.24
N ALA A 26 -3.99 -13.27 4.64
CA ALA A 26 -4.95 -14.23 5.17
C ALA A 26 -4.51 -14.75 6.55
N LEU A 27 -3.22 -15.08 6.72
CA LEU A 27 -2.65 -15.49 8.01
C LEU A 27 -2.74 -14.37 9.07
N LEU A 28 -2.47 -13.11 8.69
CA LEU A 28 -2.59 -11.97 9.59
C LEU A 28 -4.04 -11.72 10.03
N ILE A 29 -5.00 -11.83 9.10
CA ILE A 29 -6.43 -11.72 9.38
C ILE A 29 -6.85 -12.85 10.31
N TYR A 30 -6.48 -14.09 10.01
CA TYR A 30 -6.76 -15.25 10.87
C TYR A 30 -6.23 -15.04 12.29
N ARG A 31 -4.96 -14.65 12.42
CA ARG A 31 -4.34 -14.34 13.73
C ARG A 31 -5.10 -13.26 14.48
N ARG A 32 -5.52 -12.19 13.79
CA ARG A 32 -6.26 -11.07 14.39
C ARG A 32 -7.64 -11.48 14.88
N ARG A 33 -8.28 -12.47 14.25
CA ARG A 33 -9.59 -12.99 14.65
C ARG A 33 -9.50 -14.02 15.77
N SER A 34 -8.46 -14.86 15.79
CA SER A 34 -8.32 -15.93 16.79
C SER A 34 -7.65 -15.48 18.10
N ARG A 35 -6.96 -14.33 18.13
CA ARG A 35 -6.27 -13.83 19.33
C ARG A 35 -7.10 -12.73 20.01
N GLY A 36 -7.72 -13.07 21.14
CA GLY A 36 -8.63 -12.20 21.91
C GLY A 36 -8.16 -10.74 22.11
N PRO A 37 -6.94 -10.49 22.62
CA PRO A 37 -6.44 -9.12 22.82
C PRO A 37 -6.32 -8.31 21.52
N VAL A 38 -5.91 -8.96 20.43
CA VAL A 38 -5.72 -8.32 19.12
C VAL A 38 -7.07 -8.02 18.47
N PHE A 39 -8.05 -8.91 18.66
CA PHE A 39 -9.41 -8.70 18.17
C PHE A 39 -10.07 -7.48 18.84
N MET A 40 -9.92 -7.35 20.16
CA MET A 40 -10.46 -6.21 20.93
C MET A 40 -9.83 -4.87 20.52
N ALA A 41 -8.54 -4.85 20.16
CA ALA A 41 -7.87 -3.65 19.68
C ALA A 41 -8.14 -3.32 18.19
N THR A 42 -8.93 -4.13 17.48
CA THR A 42 -9.19 -3.95 16.05
C THR A 42 -10.37 -3.00 15.84
N THR A 43 -10.12 -1.90 15.14
CA THR A 43 -11.14 -0.88 14.84
C THR A 43 -11.99 -1.25 13.61
N VAL A 44 -13.10 -0.55 13.39
CA VAL A 44 -13.92 -0.70 12.16
C VAL A 44 -13.11 -0.32 10.92
N ASN A 45 -12.31 0.74 11.03
CA ASN A 45 -11.42 1.21 9.97
C ASN A 45 -10.38 0.14 9.57
N ASP A 46 -9.85 -0.62 10.54
CA ASP A 46 -8.95 -1.74 10.25
C ASP A 46 -9.64 -2.83 9.41
N LYS A 47 -10.92 -3.10 9.68
CA LYS A 47 -11.70 -4.08 8.92
C LYS A 47 -11.98 -3.59 7.50
N LEU A 48 -12.38 -2.32 7.35
CA LEU A 48 -12.60 -1.70 6.03
C LEU A 48 -11.31 -1.74 5.20
N MET A 49 -10.20 -1.32 5.79
CA MET A 49 -8.88 -1.40 5.18
C MET A 49 -8.58 -2.82 4.68
N TYR A 50 -8.79 -3.86 5.50
CA TYR A 50 -8.58 -5.24 5.06
C TYR A 50 -9.50 -5.67 3.92
N VAL A 51 -10.77 -5.26 3.92
CA VAL A 51 -11.72 -5.57 2.83
C VAL A 51 -11.23 -5.00 1.49
N PHE A 52 -10.88 -3.71 1.45
CA PHE A 52 -10.39 -3.08 0.22
C PHE A 52 -9.02 -3.62 -0.19
N LEU A 53 -8.12 -3.88 0.76
CA LEU A 53 -6.79 -4.41 0.47
C LEU A 53 -6.86 -5.84 -0.09
N VAL A 54 -7.63 -6.74 0.55
CA VAL A 54 -7.86 -8.10 0.04
C VAL A 54 -8.57 -8.03 -1.32
N GLY A 55 -9.60 -7.19 -1.46
CA GLY A 55 -10.33 -7.00 -2.70
C GLY A 55 -9.43 -6.55 -3.84
N ALA A 56 -8.56 -5.56 -3.61
CA ALA A 56 -7.64 -5.05 -4.62
C ALA A 56 -6.64 -6.12 -5.07
N ILE A 57 -6.02 -6.83 -4.13
CA ILE A 57 -5.04 -7.90 -4.45
C ILE A 57 -5.71 -9.03 -5.21
N SER A 58 -6.86 -9.52 -4.74
CA SER A 58 -7.61 -10.60 -5.40
C SER A 58 -8.09 -10.20 -6.78
N ALA A 59 -8.65 -8.99 -6.95
CA ALA A 59 -9.07 -8.50 -8.26
C ALA A 59 -7.87 -8.32 -9.22
N GLY A 60 -6.70 -7.93 -8.71
CA GLY A 60 -5.48 -7.77 -9.50
C GLY A 60 -4.91 -9.11 -9.96
N LEU A 61 -4.89 -10.11 -9.07
CA LEU A 61 -4.53 -11.49 -9.41
C LEU A 61 -5.50 -12.08 -10.45
N TYR A 62 -6.80 -11.84 -10.27
CA TYR A 62 -7.83 -12.28 -11.21
C TYR A 62 -7.65 -11.63 -12.58
N ALA A 63 -7.41 -10.31 -12.63
CA ALA A 63 -7.12 -9.59 -13.87
C ALA A 63 -5.83 -10.08 -14.54
N THR A 64 -4.81 -10.44 -13.77
CA THR A 64 -3.57 -11.02 -14.28
C THR A 64 -3.81 -12.40 -14.88
N ALA A 65 -4.55 -13.27 -14.19
CA ALA A 65 -4.88 -14.60 -14.67
C ALA A 65 -5.64 -14.53 -16.01
N LEU A 66 -6.72 -13.75 -16.08
CA LEU A 66 -7.50 -13.62 -17.32
C LEU A 66 -6.77 -12.86 -18.43
N GLY A 67 -6.08 -11.77 -18.08
CA GLY A 67 -5.37 -10.93 -19.04
C GLY A 67 -4.13 -11.58 -19.65
N SER A 68 -3.51 -12.54 -18.94
CA SER A 68 -2.31 -13.24 -19.39
C SER A 68 -2.53 -14.22 -20.55
N GLY A 69 -3.79 -14.49 -20.92
CA GLY A 69 -4.14 -15.49 -21.92
C GLY A 69 -4.05 -16.94 -21.43
N THR A 70 -3.84 -17.16 -20.13
CA THR A 70 -3.81 -18.53 -19.56
C THR A 70 -5.20 -19.20 -19.53
N PHE A 71 -6.28 -18.40 -19.55
CA PHE A 71 -7.68 -18.88 -19.53
C PHE A 71 -8.53 -18.32 -20.69
N GLY A 72 -7.92 -17.72 -21.73
CA GLY A 72 -8.64 -17.09 -22.85
C GLY A 72 -7.73 -16.31 -23.81
N GLU A 73 -8.29 -15.43 -24.65
CA GLU A 73 -7.48 -14.55 -25.50
C GLU A 73 -6.71 -13.52 -24.66
N SER A 74 -5.43 -13.33 -24.99
CA SER A 74 -4.60 -12.33 -24.31
C SER A 74 -5.12 -10.93 -24.60
N TYR A 75 -5.63 -10.24 -23.57
CA TYR A 75 -6.05 -8.85 -23.71
C TYR A 75 -4.84 -7.92 -23.58
N ASN A 76 -4.58 -7.11 -24.61
CA ASN A 76 -3.49 -6.15 -24.59
C ASN A 76 -3.84 -4.91 -23.75
N TYR A 77 -3.77 -5.07 -22.42
CA TYR A 77 -4.02 -4.01 -21.44
C TYR A 77 -3.09 -2.79 -21.56
N ARG A 78 -2.03 -2.89 -22.37
CA ARG A 78 -1.05 -1.81 -22.59
C ARG A 78 -1.59 -0.71 -23.48
N GLU A 79 -2.50 -1.05 -24.38
CA GLU A 79 -3.08 -0.11 -25.36
C GLU A 79 -4.28 0.64 -24.78
N THR A 80 -4.91 0.09 -23.75
CA THR A 80 -6.09 0.68 -23.11
C THR A 80 -5.79 1.17 -21.70
N VAL A 81 -5.72 0.26 -20.71
CA VAL A 81 -5.58 0.56 -19.28
C VAL A 81 -4.31 1.37 -18.99
N SER A 82 -3.19 1.01 -19.62
CA SER A 82 -1.93 1.72 -19.39
C SER A 82 -1.91 3.12 -20.01
N VAL A 83 -2.56 3.30 -21.17
CA VAL A 83 -2.68 4.63 -21.82
C VAL A 83 -3.63 5.51 -21.00
N TRP A 84 -4.77 4.97 -20.58
CA TRP A 84 -5.71 5.63 -19.67
C TRP A 84 -5.01 6.14 -18.41
N PHE A 85 -4.25 5.28 -17.71
CA PHE A 85 -3.60 5.67 -16.47
C PHE A 85 -2.57 6.80 -16.67
N ARG A 86 -1.78 6.75 -17.75
CA ARG A 86 -0.83 7.83 -18.08
C ARG A 86 -1.53 9.14 -18.42
N SER A 87 -2.69 9.07 -19.09
CA SER A 87 -3.45 10.23 -19.53
C SER A 87 -3.90 11.14 -18.37
N ILE A 88 -4.12 10.57 -17.18
CA ILE A 88 -4.45 11.30 -15.95
C ILE A 88 -3.28 12.23 -15.56
N TRP A 89 -2.04 11.73 -15.62
CA TRP A 89 -0.85 12.48 -15.21
C TRP A 89 -0.41 13.54 -16.23
N VAL A 90 -0.76 13.35 -17.50
CA VAL A 90 -0.56 14.35 -18.56
C VAL A 90 -1.74 15.35 -18.61
N LEU A 91 -2.66 15.28 -17.65
CA LEU A 91 -3.84 16.16 -17.53
C LEU A 91 -4.76 16.13 -18.77
N GLN A 92 -4.79 15.01 -19.48
CA GLN A 92 -5.68 14.75 -20.62
C GLN A 92 -6.44 13.45 -20.38
N PRO A 93 -7.40 13.40 -19.44
CA PRO A 93 -8.04 12.15 -19.04
C PRO A 93 -8.87 11.54 -20.18
N ARG A 94 -8.53 10.33 -20.58
CA ARG A 94 -9.18 9.57 -21.67
C ARG A 94 -10.07 8.45 -21.15
N GLY A 95 -11.20 8.80 -20.54
CA GLY A 95 -12.11 7.86 -19.87
C GLY A 95 -12.66 6.76 -20.77
N GLU A 96 -12.79 7.03 -22.08
CA GLU A 96 -13.24 6.09 -23.10
C GLU A 96 -12.38 4.81 -23.16
N LEU A 97 -11.07 4.94 -22.88
CA LEU A 97 -10.14 3.80 -22.88
C LEU A 97 -10.41 2.82 -21.74
N MET A 98 -10.91 3.30 -20.60
CA MET A 98 -11.30 2.44 -19.49
C MET A 98 -12.69 1.82 -19.74
N ALA A 99 -13.60 2.56 -20.37
CA ALA A 99 -14.94 2.05 -20.71
C ALA A 99 -14.88 0.85 -21.67
N LEU A 100 -13.88 0.83 -22.57
CA LEU A 100 -13.61 -0.28 -23.49
C LEU A 100 -12.82 -1.43 -22.85
N ALA A 101 -12.29 -1.25 -21.64
CA ALA A 101 -11.55 -2.29 -20.96
C ALA A 101 -12.50 -3.37 -20.42
N PRO A 102 -12.08 -4.64 -20.39
CA PRO A 102 -12.86 -5.70 -19.76
C PRO A 102 -13.21 -5.39 -18.29
N LEU A 103 -14.39 -5.86 -17.86
CA LEU A 103 -14.97 -5.54 -16.55
C LEU A 103 -14.02 -5.83 -15.38
N TYR A 104 -13.21 -6.89 -15.47
CA TYR A 104 -12.26 -7.25 -14.41
C TYR A 104 -11.15 -6.20 -14.20
N TYR A 105 -10.71 -5.50 -15.25
CA TYR A 105 -9.79 -4.37 -15.11
C TYR A 105 -10.48 -3.16 -14.49
N GLN A 106 -11.71 -2.86 -14.91
CA GLN A 106 -12.50 -1.76 -14.36
C GLN A 106 -12.75 -1.95 -12.86
N LEU A 107 -13.15 -3.15 -12.44
CA LEU A 107 -13.39 -3.50 -11.04
C LEU A 107 -12.11 -3.36 -10.20
N HIS A 108 -10.98 -3.91 -10.67
CA HIS A 108 -9.71 -3.79 -9.96
C HIS A 108 -9.32 -2.32 -9.74
N VAL A 109 -9.39 -1.50 -10.79
CA VAL A 109 -9.07 -0.07 -10.73
C VAL A 109 -10.01 0.67 -9.80
N MET A 110 -11.31 0.38 -9.85
CA MET A 110 -12.30 1.03 -9.00
C MET A 110 -12.06 0.72 -7.51
N ILE A 111 -11.76 -0.54 -7.18
CA ILE A 111 -11.38 -0.95 -5.82
C ILE A 111 -10.07 -0.28 -5.40
N ALA A 112 -9.08 -0.20 -6.30
CA ALA A 112 -7.80 0.43 -6.03
C ALA A 112 -7.94 1.94 -5.77
N LEU A 113 -8.73 2.66 -6.57
CA LEU A 113 -9.00 4.08 -6.37
C LEU A 113 -9.75 4.33 -5.05
N ALA A 114 -10.71 3.46 -4.70
CA ALA A 114 -11.36 3.52 -3.40
C ALA A 114 -10.36 3.28 -2.25
N LEU A 115 -9.45 2.33 -2.40
CA LEU A 115 -8.35 2.07 -1.45
C LEU A 115 -7.47 3.32 -1.28
N PHE A 116 -7.10 3.99 -2.37
CA PHE A 116 -6.34 5.25 -2.32
C PHE A 116 -7.12 6.38 -1.62
N ALA A 117 -8.42 6.49 -1.86
CA ALA A 117 -9.27 7.50 -1.21
C ALA A 117 -9.36 7.29 0.31
N ILE A 118 -9.45 6.05 0.78
CA ILE A 118 -9.47 5.74 2.22
C ILE A 118 -8.08 5.69 2.85
N TRP A 119 -7.02 5.60 2.05
CA TRP A 119 -5.63 5.43 2.50
C TRP A 119 -5.23 6.36 3.64
N PRO A 120 -5.37 7.70 3.56
CA PRO A 120 -4.87 8.60 4.60
C PRO A 120 -5.61 8.45 5.93
N PHE A 121 -6.80 7.84 5.91
CA PHE A 121 -7.60 7.62 7.11
C PHE A 121 -7.33 6.27 7.74
N THR A 122 -6.67 5.33 7.04
CA THR A 122 -6.44 3.96 7.51
C THR A 122 -5.02 3.79 8.06
N ARG A 123 -4.73 2.62 8.66
CA ARG A 123 -3.36 2.30 9.09
C ARG A 123 -2.36 2.21 7.94
N LEU A 124 -2.79 2.15 6.68
CA LEU A 124 -1.90 2.10 5.50
C LEU A 124 -1.00 3.32 5.37
N VAL A 125 -1.30 4.43 6.06
CA VAL A 125 -0.39 5.59 6.13
C VAL A 125 1.02 5.21 6.60
N HIS A 126 1.17 4.09 7.34
CA HIS A 126 2.48 3.58 7.76
C HIS A 126 3.42 3.29 6.59
N ALA A 127 2.89 3.04 5.38
CA ALA A 127 3.70 2.77 4.20
C ALA A 127 4.59 3.97 3.82
N PHE A 128 4.17 5.20 4.14
CA PHE A 128 4.97 6.42 3.93
C PHE A 128 6.07 6.61 4.98
N SER A 129 5.99 5.94 6.12
CA SER A 129 6.95 6.06 7.23
C SER A 129 8.04 4.98 7.18
N ALA A 130 8.27 4.36 6.01
CA ALA A 130 9.30 3.36 5.83
C ALA A 130 10.68 3.97 6.22
N PRO A 131 11.40 3.40 7.20
CA PRO A 131 12.57 4.03 7.80
C PRO A 131 13.84 3.85 6.95
N VAL A 132 13.81 4.24 5.67
CA VAL A 132 14.97 4.10 4.75
C VAL A 132 16.20 4.84 5.30
N ALA A 133 15.98 5.99 5.95
CA ALA A 133 17.05 6.77 6.57
C ALA A 133 17.76 6.06 7.75
N TYR A 134 17.18 5.02 8.34
CA TYR A 134 17.83 4.27 9.43
C TYR A 134 19.10 3.56 8.98
N LEU A 135 19.20 3.19 7.69
CA LEU A 135 20.41 2.57 7.13
C LEU A 135 21.65 3.46 7.27
N PHE A 136 21.43 4.77 7.33
CA PHE A 136 22.49 5.78 7.43
C PHE A 136 22.48 6.53 8.77
N ARG A 137 21.60 6.14 9.72
CA ARG A 137 21.45 6.84 10.99
C ARG A 137 22.52 6.39 11.99
N PRO A 138 23.24 7.32 12.63
CA PRO A 138 24.14 6.99 13.74
C PRO A 138 23.42 6.21 14.84
N TYR A 139 24.08 5.21 15.42
CA TYR A 139 23.50 4.34 16.46
C TYR A 139 23.05 5.16 17.68
N VAL A 140 23.86 6.14 18.07
CA VAL A 140 23.54 7.07 19.15
C VAL A 140 23.12 8.41 18.55
N VAL A 141 21.91 8.84 18.88
CA VAL A 141 21.41 10.17 18.52
C VAL A 141 21.40 11.05 19.76
N TYR A 142 22.31 12.01 19.77
CA TYR A 142 22.31 13.08 20.75
C TYR A 142 21.33 14.15 20.31
N ARG A 143 20.38 14.49 21.18
CA ARG A 143 19.49 15.63 21.00
C ARG A 143 20.02 16.75 21.87
N SER A 144 20.51 17.83 21.27
CA SER A 144 20.78 19.05 22.02
C SER A 144 19.46 19.53 22.63
N ARG A 145 19.51 20.12 23.83
CA ARG A 145 18.35 20.82 24.37
C ARG A 145 18.07 21.95 23.38
N GLY A 146 17.00 21.83 22.59
CA GLY A 146 16.55 22.93 21.74
C GLY A 146 16.48 24.15 22.61
N VAL A 147 17.12 25.26 22.18
CA VAL A 147 17.34 26.48 22.97
C VAL A 147 16.09 26.77 23.77
N ALA A 148 16.08 26.33 25.03
CA ALA A 148 15.02 26.68 25.94
C ALA A 148 15.14 28.20 26.00
N ALA A 149 14.08 28.91 25.62
CA ALA A 149 14.01 30.34 25.86
C ALA A 149 14.53 30.54 27.30
N ARG A 150 15.50 31.44 27.45
CA ARG A 150 16.51 31.59 28.52
C ARG A 150 15.99 31.63 29.98
N LYS A 151 14.73 31.27 30.24
CA LYS A 151 14.02 31.39 31.51
C LYS A 151 13.14 30.20 31.91
N GLU A 152 13.00 29.13 31.12
CA GLU A 152 12.30 27.93 31.61
C GLU A 152 13.27 26.89 32.18
N LEU A 153 13.31 26.84 33.52
CA LEU A 153 13.94 25.77 34.29
C LEU A 153 13.18 24.46 34.07
N VAL A 154 13.43 23.79 32.94
CA VAL A 154 12.97 22.41 32.74
C VAL A 154 13.97 21.49 33.40
N GLY A 155 13.80 21.27 34.70
CA GLY A 155 14.55 20.31 35.49
C GLY A 155 13.93 20.18 36.88
N SER A 156 13.67 18.95 37.30
CA SER A 156 13.18 18.61 38.65
C SER A 156 14.28 18.61 39.72
N HIS A 157 15.49 19.04 39.39
CA HIS A 157 16.58 19.12 40.37
C HIS A 157 16.56 20.47 41.07
N LEU A 158 16.03 20.48 42.29
CA LEU A 158 16.25 21.57 43.23
C LEU A 158 17.75 21.67 43.50
N GLN A 159 18.34 22.77 43.04
CA GLN A 159 19.72 23.12 43.31
C GLN A 159 19.83 23.45 44.81
N ARG A 160 20.23 22.46 45.61
CA ARG A 160 20.45 22.60 47.06
C ARG A 160 21.63 23.56 47.27
N ARG A 161 21.33 24.82 47.62
CA ARG A 161 22.31 25.81 48.06
C ARG A 161 22.98 25.29 49.34
N GLY A 162 24.25 24.88 49.22
CA GLY A 162 25.15 24.68 50.37
C GLY A 162 25.51 26.04 50.97
N ARG A 163 25.57 26.07 52.31
CA ARG A 163 25.99 27.21 53.13
C ARG A 163 27.48 27.52 52.95
#